data_AF-A0A1Q3LK61-F1
#
_entry.id   AF-A0A1Q3LK61-F1
#
_cell.length_a   1.000
_cell.length_b   1.000
_cell.length_c   1.000
_cell.angle_alpha   90.00
_cell.angle_beta   90.00
_cell.angle_gamma   90.00
#
_symmetry.space_group_name_H-M   'P 1'
#
loop_
_entity.id
_entity.type
_entity.pdbx_description
1 polymer ?
#
loop_
_entity_poly.entity_id
_entity_poly.type
_entity_poly.pdbx_seq_one_letter_code
_entity_poly.pdbx_strand_id
1 'polypeptide(L)'
;MSTKLGADPLGPLIGGVGFATVFLSSLLGFAPWSLFWLVVAASAGLGFLNSALAVLLEESAYHRFSRTRDVLNLLAAGAIEPVWFHAAHAWWRTIGLVRAVTRRKAEWGTQQRAGFTPTRSR
;
A
#
# COMPACT_ATOMS: atom_id res chain seq x y z
N MET A 1 -28.72 -11.23 -6.82
CA MET A 1 -27.41 -11.25 -7.51
C MET A 1 -26.60 -10.05 -7.00
N SER A 2 -25.98 -10.20 -5.83
CA SER A 2 -25.33 -9.10 -5.11
C SER A 2 -23.93 -8.87 -5.69
N THR A 3 -23.78 -7.80 -6.44
CA THR A 3 -22.48 -7.27 -6.87
C THR A 3 -21.74 -6.76 -5.64
N LYS A 4 -20.96 -7.64 -5.00
CA LYS A 4 -19.92 -7.23 -4.04
C LYS A 4 -18.76 -6.57 -4.80
N LEU A 5 -19.01 -5.42 -5.43
CA LEU A 5 -17.96 -4.45 -5.75
C LEU A 5 -17.88 -3.48 -4.55
N GLY A 6 -17.34 -3.95 -3.43
CA GLY A 6 -17.08 -3.10 -2.25
C GLY A 6 -15.74 -2.37 -2.31
N ALA A 7 -14.96 -2.56 -3.39
CA ALA A 7 -13.68 -1.91 -3.60
C ALA A 7 -13.70 -1.23 -4.97
N ASP A 8 -13.52 0.08 -5.00
CA ASP A 8 -13.42 0.84 -6.23
C ASP A 8 -12.27 0.28 -7.09
N PRO A 9 -12.56 -0.40 -8.22
CA PRO A 9 -11.53 -1.05 -9.03
C PRO A 9 -10.63 -0.04 -9.76
N LEU A 10 -11.00 1.24 -9.72
CA LEU A 10 -10.37 2.32 -10.48
C LEU A 10 -9.16 2.93 -9.77
N GLY A 11 -9.02 2.76 -8.45
CA GLY A 11 -7.92 3.35 -7.69
C GLY A 11 -6.51 3.07 -8.26
N PRO A 12 -6.15 1.80 -8.57
CA PRO A 12 -4.86 1.46 -9.18
C PRO A 12 -4.68 2.04 -10.58
N LEU A 13 -5.75 2.08 -11.37
CA LEU A 13 -5.75 2.64 -12.72
C LEU A 13 -5.48 4.14 -12.69
N ILE A 14 -6.22 4.89 -11.86
CA ILE A 14 -6.09 6.35 -11.75
C ILE A 14 -4.69 6.72 -11.26
N GLY A 15 -4.22 6.06 -10.19
CA GLY A 15 -2.87 6.30 -9.66
C GLY A 15 -1.77 5.98 -10.67
N GLY A 16 -1.87 4.83 -11.35
CA GLY A 16 -0.90 4.41 -12.36
C GLY A 16 -0.88 5.32 -13.58
N VAL A 17 -2.04 5.69 -14.11
CA VAL A 17 -2.17 6.58 -15.28
C VAL A 17 -1.66 7.99 -14.93
N GLY A 18 -2.00 8.53 -13.77
CA GLY A 18 -1.50 9.84 -13.33
C GLY A 18 0.03 9.87 -13.25
N PHE A 19 0.63 8.86 -12.62
CA PHE A 19 2.09 8.76 -12.51
C PHE A 19 2.76 8.59 -13.89
N ALA A 20 2.23 7.71 -14.73
CA ALA A 20 2.74 7.48 -16.08
C ALA A 20 2.65 8.76 -16.95
N THR A 21 1.56 9.53 -16.81
CA THR A 21 1.37 10.79 -17.54
C THR A 21 2.46 11.79 -17.16
N VAL A 22 2.68 12.06 -15.87
CA VAL A 22 3.70 13.01 -15.42
C VAL A 22 5.11 12.56 -15.80
N PHE A 23 5.39 11.26 -15.70
CA PHE A 23 6.66 10.68 -16.12
C PHE A 23 6.91 10.85 -17.62
N LEU A 24 5.93 10.49 -18.47
CA LEU A 24 6.03 10.63 -19.92
C LEU A 24 6.10 12.11 -20.35
N SER A 25 5.33 13.00 -19.73
CA SER A 25 5.41 14.44 -19.97
C SER A 25 6.81 14.97 -19.62
N SER A 26 7.43 14.49 -18.55
CA SER A 26 8.79 14.89 -18.18
C SER A 26 9.85 14.34 -19.14
N LEU A 27 9.68 13.10 -19.58
CA LEU A 27 10.58 12.43 -20.54
C LEU A 27 10.56 13.11 -21.92
N LEU A 28 9.38 13.53 -22.38
CA LEU A 28 9.17 14.21 -23.66
C LEU A 28 9.48 15.72 -23.60
N GLY A 29 9.83 16.26 -22.43
CA GLY A 29 10.14 17.68 -22.24
C GLY A 29 8.92 18.61 -22.13
N PHE A 30 7.70 18.08 -22.04
CA PHE A 30 6.49 18.87 -21.79
C PHE A 30 6.35 19.36 -20.35
N ALA A 31 7.02 18.70 -19.40
CA ALA A 31 7.04 19.08 -17.99
C ALA A 31 8.48 19.03 -17.44
N PRO A 32 8.82 19.87 -16.44
CA PRO A 32 10.11 19.77 -15.78
C PRO A 32 10.15 18.54 -14.85
N TRP A 33 11.32 17.92 -14.73
CA TRP A 33 11.54 16.81 -13.78
C TRP A 33 11.22 17.16 -12.33
N SER A 34 11.26 18.45 -11.96
CA SER A 34 10.84 18.92 -10.64
C SER A 34 9.36 18.60 -10.36
N LEU A 35 8.49 18.68 -11.36
CA LEU A 35 7.07 18.33 -11.21
C LEU A 35 6.90 16.84 -10.93
N PHE A 36 7.64 15.98 -11.63
CA PHE A 36 7.63 14.53 -11.38
C PHE A 36 8.02 14.21 -9.93
N TRP A 37 9.15 14.74 -9.47
CA TRP A 37 9.61 14.51 -8.10
C TRP A 37 8.68 15.12 -7.04
N LEU A 38 8.04 16.25 -7.34
CA LEU A 38 7.03 16.84 -6.48
C LEU A 38 5.82 15.92 -6.32
N VAL A 39 5.32 15.33 -7.40
CA VAL A 39 4.20 14.38 -7.36
C VAL A 39 4.57 13.11 -6.60
N VAL A 40 5.79 12.58 -6.81
CA VAL A 40 6.32 11.43 -6.06
C VAL A 40 6.36 11.75 -4.56
N ALA A 41 6.96 12.88 -4.18
CA ALA A 41 7.12 13.29 -2.80
C ALA A 41 5.77 13.58 -2.12
N ALA A 42 4.85 14.24 -2.81
CA ALA A 42 3.51 14.53 -2.29
C ALA A 42 2.71 13.22 -2.05
N SER A 43 2.77 12.28 -2.98
CA SER A 43 2.09 10.98 -2.85
C SER A 43 2.67 10.15 -1.69
N ALA A 44 3.99 10.03 -1.61
CA ALA A 44 4.66 9.33 -0.52
C ALA A 44 4.42 10.02 0.83
N GLY A 45 4.49 11.35 0.87
CA GLY A 45 4.25 12.17 2.06
C GLY A 45 2.82 12.03 2.58
N LEU A 46 1.81 12.09 1.70
CA LEU A 46 0.42 11.87 2.10
C LEU A 46 0.19 10.44 2.63
N GLY A 47 0.78 9.43 1.98
CA GLY A 47 0.72 8.06 2.46
C GLY A 47 1.33 7.91 3.85
N PHE A 48 2.53 8.45 4.05
CA PHE A 48 3.20 8.46 5.34
C PHE A 48 2.39 9.19 6.42
N LEU A 49 1.87 10.38 6.13
CA LEU A 49 1.04 11.15 7.06
C LEU A 49 -0.22 10.39 7.47
N ASN A 50 -0.86 9.69 6.52
CA ASN A 50 -2.02 8.86 6.81
C ASN A 50 -1.68 7.68 7.74
N SER A 51 -0.56 6.98 7.49
CA SER A 51 -0.07 5.92 8.38
C SER A 51 0.31 6.45 9.76
N ALA A 52 1.00 7.60 9.82
CA ALA A 52 1.37 8.25 11.07
C ALA A 52 0.14 8.67 11.89
N LEU A 53 -0.87 9.26 11.24
CA LEU A 53 -2.13 9.63 11.88
C LEU A 53 -2.86 8.41 12.43
N ALA A 54 -2.89 7.28 11.71
CA ALA A 54 -3.50 6.04 12.21
C ALA A 54 -2.81 5.55 13.49
N VAL A 55 -1.47 5.52 13.51
CA VAL A 55 -0.68 5.12 14.69
C VAL A 55 -0.91 6.07 15.86
N LEU A 56 -0.91 7.39 15.61
CA LEU A 56 -1.12 8.40 16.65
C LEU A 56 -2.54 8.35 17.22
N LEU A 57 -3.56 8.16 16.38
CA LEU A 57 -4.93 8.01 16.81
C LEU A 57 -5.10 6.75 17.66
N GLU A 58 -4.55 5.63 17.24
CA GLU A 58 -4.60 4.38 18.00
C GLU A 58 -3.91 4.52 19.37
N GLU A 59 -2.75 5.18 19.42
CA GLU A 59 -2.05 5.42 20.67
C GLU A 59 -2.84 6.37 21.59
N SER A 60 -3.40 7.46 21.05
CA SER A 60 -4.21 8.39 21.84
C SER A 60 -5.49 7.78 22.41
N ALA A 61 -6.12 6.86 21.67
CA ALA A 61 -7.39 6.26 22.04
C ALA A 61 -7.21 5.06 22.99
N TYR A 62 -6.14 4.27 22.81
CA TYR A 62 -6.01 2.97 23.47
C TYR A 62 -4.71 2.80 24.27
N HIS A 63 -3.77 3.75 24.24
CA HIS A 63 -2.45 3.68 24.92
C HIS A 63 -1.79 2.32 24.73
N ARG A 64 -1.85 1.82 23.49
CA ARG A 64 -1.57 0.43 23.15
C ARG A 64 -0.08 0.14 23.19
N PHE A 65 0.76 1.15 23.01
CA PHE A 65 2.21 1.02 23.04
C PHE A 65 2.78 1.37 24.42
N SER A 66 3.36 0.37 25.07
CA SER A 66 4.00 0.57 26.38
C SER A 66 5.26 1.45 26.35
N ARG A 67 5.85 1.67 25.16
CA ARG A 67 7.10 2.42 24.97
C ARG A 67 7.04 3.31 23.75
N THR A 68 7.48 4.57 23.89
CA THR A 68 7.59 5.55 22.78
C THR A 68 8.47 5.06 21.62
N ARG A 69 9.45 4.19 21.92
CA ARG A 69 10.31 3.58 20.89
C ARG A 69 9.51 2.72 19.90
N ASP A 70 8.43 2.08 20.33
CA ASP A 70 7.62 1.22 19.46
C ASP A 70 6.83 2.08 18.46
N VAL A 71 6.33 3.23 18.91
CA VAL A 71 5.70 4.25 18.04
C VAL A 71 6.72 4.79 17.02
N LEU A 72 7.94 5.12 17.45
CA LEU A 72 8.99 5.59 16.54
C LEU A 72 9.38 4.53 15.50
N ASN A 73 9.45 3.26 15.89
CA ASN A 73 9.72 2.17 14.96
C ASN A 73 8.59 2.02 13.92
N LEU A 74 7.33 2.18 14.32
CA LEU A 74 6.18 2.16 13.40
C LEU A 74 6.20 3.34 12.44
N LEU A 75 6.52 4.54 12.91
CA LEU A 75 6.69 5.72 12.05
C LEU A 75 7.83 5.51 11.05
N ALA A 76 8.99 4.99 11.51
CA ALA A 76 10.10 4.66 10.62
C ALA A 76 9.71 3.60 9.58
N ALA A 77 8.95 2.58 9.97
CA ALA A 77 8.44 1.57 9.05
C ALA A 77 7.48 2.19 8.01
N GLY A 78 6.56 3.06 8.43
CA GLY A 78 5.64 3.77 7.54
C GLY A 78 6.32 4.74 6.57
N ALA A 79 7.51 5.26 6.92
CA ALA A 79 8.31 6.08 6.01
C ALA A 79 8.99 5.24 4.90
N ILE A 80 9.32 3.98 5.21
CA ILE A 80 9.98 3.05 4.26
C ILE A 80 8.96 2.32 3.38
N GLU A 81 7.74 2.12 3.90
CA GLU A 81 6.63 1.43 3.23
C GLU A 81 6.37 1.86 1.76
N PRO A 82 6.38 3.16 1.41
CA PRO A 82 6.06 3.61 0.05
C PRO A 82 7.03 3.08 -1.02
N VAL A 83 8.25 2.72 -0.63
CA VAL A 83 9.31 2.32 -1.57
C VAL A 83 9.04 0.93 -2.15
N TRP A 84 8.62 -0.03 -1.31
CA TRP A 84 8.51 -1.43 -1.72
C TRP A 84 7.07 -1.95 -1.64
N PHE A 85 6.38 -1.66 -0.53
CA PHE A 85 5.10 -2.29 -0.22
C PHE A 85 3.99 -1.72 -1.10
N HIS A 86 4.02 -0.40 -1.34
CA HIS A 86 3.07 0.26 -2.25
C HIS A 86 3.20 -0.24 -3.69
N ALA A 87 4.44 -0.45 -4.19
CA ALA A 87 4.66 -1.01 -5.52
C ALA A 87 4.14 -2.45 -5.64
N ALA A 88 4.42 -3.29 -4.64
CA ALA A 88 3.90 -4.66 -4.59
C ALA A 88 2.36 -4.68 -4.53
N HIS A 89 1.75 -3.83 -3.70
CA HIS A 89 0.30 -3.71 -3.61
C HIS A 89 -0.33 -3.20 -4.89
N ALA A 90 0.27 -2.22 -5.57
CA ALA A 90 -0.19 -1.73 -6.86
C ALA A 90 -0.16 -2.86 -7.90
N TRP A 91 0.92 -3.64 -7.96
CA TRP A 91 1.05 -4.79 -8.84
C TRP A 91 -0.03 -5.85 -8.59
N TRP A 92 -0.21 -6.27 -7.33
CA TRP A 92 -1.23 -7.26 -6.98
C TRP A 92 -2.65 -6.77 -7.25
N ARG A 93 -2.93 -5.48 -7.02
CA ARG A 93 -4.22 -4.88 -7.35
C ARG A 93 -4.47 -4.84 -8.86
N THR A 94 -3.46 -4.55 -9.67
CA THR A 94 -3.56 -4.61 -11.13
C THR A 94 -3.82 -6.04 -11.60
N ILE A 95 -3.14 -7.05 -11.04
CA ILE A 95 -3.42 -8.47 -11.34
C ILE A 95 -4.87 -8.82 -10.96
N GLY A 96 -5.32 -8.38 -9.78
CA GLY A 96 -6.69 -8.60 -9.30
C GLY A 96 -7.72 -7.99 -10.24
N LEU A 97 -7.49 -6.75 -10.71
CA LEU A 97 -8.33 -6.08 -11.69
C LEU A 97 -8.39 -6.84 -13.01
N VAL A 98 -7.24 -7.25 -13.56
CA VAL A 98 -7.19 -8.03 -14.81
C VAL A 98 -7.95 -9.35 -14.67
N ARG A 99 -7.79 -10.06 -13.55
CA ARG A 99 -8.53 -11.31 -13.27
C ARG A 99 -10.04 -11.06 -13.15
N ALA A 100 -10.44 -9.97 -12.50
CA ALA A 100 -11.85 -9.58 -12.38
C ALA A 100 -12.48 -9.27 -13.75
N VAL A 101 -11.80 -8.50 -14.60
CA VAL A 101 -12.28 -8.16 -15.95
C VAL A 101 -12.32 -9.38 -16.85
N THR A 102 -11.33 -10.27 -16.76
CA THR A 102 -11.28 -11.54 -17.53
C THR A 102 -12.15 -12.66 -16.95
N ARG A 103 -12.94 -12.37 -15.90
CA ARG A 103 -13.81 -13.32 -15.18
C ARG A 103 -13.08 -14.59 -14.72
N ARG A 104 -11.78 -14.51 -14.43
CA ARG A 104 -11.03 -15.62 -13.86
C ARG A 104 -11.40 -15.79 -12.40
N LYS A 105 -11.54 -17.04 -11.95
CA LYS A 105 -11.77 -17.34 -10.53
C LYS A 105 -10.57 -16.86 -9.71
N ALA A 106 -10.83 -16.15 -8.62
CA ALA A 106 -9.80 -15.79 -7.67
C ALA A 106 -9.41 -17.04 -6.87
N GLU A 107 -8.18 -17.49 -7.01
CA GLU A 107 -7.62 -18.63 -6.29
C GLU A 107 -6.50 -18.14 -5.38
N TRP A 108 -6.57 -18.51 -4.09
CA TRP A 108 -5.62 -18.10 -3.05
C TRP A 108 -4.37 -18.99 -2.99
N GLY A 109 -4.29 -19.99 -3.88
CA GLY A 109 -3.30 -21.06 -3.81
C GLY A 109 -3.54 -21.99 -2.61
N THR A 110 -2.72 -23.04 -2.51
CA THR A 110 -2.73 -23.96 -1.35
C THR A 110 -1.95 -23.34 -0.20
N GLN A 111 -2.64 -22.95 0.88
CA GLN A 111 -1.97 -22.50 2.11
C GLN A 111 -1.35 -23.70 2.83
N GLN A 112 -0.06 -23.93 2.63
CA GLN A 112 0.70 -24.89 3.43
C GLN A 112 0.90 -24.33 4.84
N ARG A 113 0.15 -24.86 5.81
CA ARG A 113 0.32 -24.51 7.22
C ARG A 113 1.38 -25.43 7.83
N ALA A 114 2.55 -24.90 8.14
CA ALA A 114 3.46 -25.56 9.07
C ALA A 114 2.92 -25.33 10.49
N GLY A 115 2.47 -26.39 11.16
CA GLY A 115 2.07 -26.31 12.56
C GLY A 115 3.26 -25.97 13.45
N PHE A 116 3.02 -25.28 14.56
CA PHE A 116 4.06 -25.05 15.56
C PHE A 116 4.44 -26.37 16.23
N THR A 117 5.73 -26.66 16.33
CA THR A 117 6.22 -27.81 17.10
C THR A 117 5.85 -27.59 18.57
N PRO A 118 5.08 -28.51 19.20
CA PRO A 118 4.73 -28.36 20.60
C PRO A 118 6.01 -28.45 21.44
N THR A 119 6.43 -27.31 22.00
CA THR A 119 7.46 -27.28 23.03
C THR A 119 6.81 -27.77 24.32
N ARG A 120 7.20 -28.97 24.78
CA ARG A 120 6.71 -29.55 26.03
C ARG A 120 7.20 -28.68 27.19
N SER A 121 6.34 -27.81 27.72
CA SER A 121 6.63 -27.11 28.98
C SER A 121 6.69 -28.15 30.10
N ARG A 122 7.82 -28.21 30.82
CA ARG A 122 7.95 -28.94 32.08
C ARG A 122 7.26 -28.18 33.20
#